data_AF-A0A6B9FXN0-F1
#
_entry.id   AF-A0A6B9FXN0-F1
#
_cell.length_a   1.000
_cell.length_b   1.000
_cell.length_c   1.000
_cell.angle_alpha   90.00
_cell.angle_beta   90.00
_cell.angle_gamma   90.00
#
_symmetry.space_group_name_H-M   'P 1'
#
loop_
_entity.id
_entity.type
_entity.pdbx_description
1 polymer ?
#
loop_
_entity_poly.entity_id
_entity_poly.type
_entity_poly.pdbx_seq_one_letter_code
_entity_poly.pdbx_strand_id
1 'polypeptide(L)'
;MPAIPSKSKTNDVITPNFITTVFTPEEEDKIAEMAFKIQNQKPKHKIRDELKLTAEHIAKIRKACILGHSAKSIADAFNVSIPYVLQQKRLYNPRRYLKKPICLVEKSLMAQQMKKEGMSIDLISEHLGLDLRMTRKLLELKNSEYLEQQILPWEVVLRNLRSERYVEDPIWKDDTVKYKLIPLIASGRAEIRQMIGKSKKAWKAKNITSKKEKTFEKEKLFEKEKTFENSKAN
;
A
#
# COMPACT_ATOMS: atom_id res chain seq x y z
N MET A 1 22.80 84.95 -1.65
CA MET A 1 23.22 84.46 -2.98
C MET A 1 24.51 85.18 -3.37
N PRO A 2 25.38 84.60 -4.23
CA PRO A 2 25.36 83.22 -4.78
C PRO A 2 25.77 82.21 -3.66
N ALA A 3 26.28 80.99 -3.85
CA ALA A 3 26.57 80.14 -5.02
C ALA A 3 26.34 78.64 -4.66
N ILE A 4 26.56 77.73 -5.61
CA ILE A 4 26.64 76.26 -5.39
C ILE A 4 27.86 75.73 -6.16
N PRO A 5 28.64 74.79 -5.58
CA PRO A 5 29.22 73.72 -6.39
C PRO A 5 28.80 72.31 -5.92
N SER A 6 28.45 71.52 -6.92
CA SER A 6 28.21 70.08 -6.97
C SER A 6 28.97 69.18 -5.97
N LYS A 7 28.21 68.28 -5.33
CA LYS A 7 28.75 67.03 -4.75
C LYS A 7 29.05 66.03 -5.87
N SER A 8 30.33 65.83 -6.22
CA SER A 8 30.79 64.63 -6.93
C SER A 8 31.36 63.64 -5.92
N LYS A 9 30.52 62.70 -5.42
CA LYS A 9 31.06 61.51 -4.77
C LYS A 9 31.64 60.63 -5.87
N THR A 10 32.95 60.38 -5.81
CA THR A 10 33.59 59.36 -6.64
C THR A 10 32.99 58.00 -6.29
N ASN A 11 32.56 57.26 -7.32
CA ASN A 11 32.19 55.87 -7.14
C ASN A 11 33.49 55.05 -7.10
N ASP A 12 33.95 54.72 -5.90
CA ASP A 12 35.06 53.77 -5.74
C ASP A 12 34.55 52.39 -6.12
N VAL A 13 34.73 52.05 -7.39
CA VAL A 13 34.44 50.73 -7.94
C VAL A 13 35.39 49.75 -7.27
N ILE A 14 34.87 48.95 -6.34
CA ILE A 14 35.59 47.83 -5.75
C ILE A 14 35.82 46.79 -6.86
N THR A 15 36.98 46.86 -7.51
CA THR A 15 37.47 45.80 -8.37
C THR A 15 37.80 44.58 -7.51
N PRO A 16 37.34 43.37 -7.86
CA PRO A 16 37.81 42.17 -7.19
C PRO A 16 39.30 42.00 -7.53
N ASN A 17 40.15 41.94 -6.50
CA ASN A 17 41.56 41.58 -6.66
C ASN A 17 41.64 40.17 -7.25
N PHE A 18 41.82 40.08 -8.56
CA PHE A 18 42.07 38.83 -9.25
C PHE A 18 43.49 38.39 -8.90
N ILE A 19 43.60 37.44 -7.97
CA ILE A 19 44.89 36.88 -7.56
C ILE A 19 45.40 36.03 -8.74
N THR A 20 46.23 36.62 -9.59
CA THR A 20 47.05 35.88 -10.55
C THR A 20 48.18 35.17 -9.81
N THR A 21 47.85 34.05 -9.17
CA THR A 21 48.85 33.02 -8.88
C THR A 21 49.38 32.51 -10.22
N VAL A 22 50.54 33.01 -10.64
CA VAL A 22 51.31 32.40 -11.72
C VAL A 22 51.75 31.04 -11.19
N PHE A 23 51.14 29.98 -11.69
CA PHE A 23 51.54 28.62 -11.34
C PHE A 23 52.97 28.37 -11.80
N THR A 24 53.76 27.68 -11.00
CA THR A 24 55.05 27.19 -11.46
C THR A 24 54.85 26.10 -12.51
N PRO A 25 55.75 25.90 -13.48
CA PRO A 25 55.57 24.90 -14.52
C PRO A 25 55.34 23.49 -13.96
N GLU A 26 55.96 23.15 -12.82
CA GLU A 26 55.70 21.89 -12.14
C GLU A 26 54.27 21.76 -11.55
N GLU A 27 53.65 22.87 -11.15
CA GLU A 27 52.27 22.89 -10.68
C GLU A 27 51.31 22.79 -11.86
N GLU A 28 51.59 23.44 -12.98
CA GLU A 28 50.84 23.29 -14.22
C GLU A 28 50.87 21.85 -14.73
N ASP A 29 52.04 21.19 -14.72
CA ASP A 29 52.18 19.76 -15.06
C ASP A 29 51.39 18.86 -14.10
N LYS A 30 51.45 19.11 -12.77
CA LYS A 30 50.69 18.35 -11.78
C LYS A 30 49.17 18.57 -11.94
N ILE A 31 48.73 19.77 -12.31
CA ILE A 31 47.33 20.11 -12.61
C ILE A 31 46.89 19.43 -13.91
N ALA A 32 47.72 19.45 -14.96
CA ALA A 32 47.46 18.80 -16.24
C ALA A 32 47.35 17.27 -16.07
N GLU A 33 48.27 16.64 -15.32
CA GLU A 33 48.17 15.23 -14.94
C GLU A 33 46.88 14.92 -14.16
N MET A 34 46.51 15.78 -13.20
CA MET A 34 45.32 15.58 -12.38
C MET A 34 44.03 15.73 -13.20
N ALA A 35 43.96 16.73 -14.07
CA ALA A 35 42.88 16.92 -15.03
C ALA A 35 42.78 15.74 -15.99
N PHE A 36 43.89 15.27 -16.55
CA PHE A 36 43.95 14.10 -17.42
C PHE A 36 43.50 12.81 -16.71
N LYS A 37 43.89 12.63 -15.44
CA LYS A 37 43.43 11.51 -14.59
C LYS A 37 41.92 11.58 -14.35
N ILE A 38 41.36 12.76 -14.06
CA ILE A 38 39.92 12.96 -13.85
C ILE A 38 39.12 12.75 -15.16
N GLN A 39 39.62 13.26 -16.29
CA GLN A 39 38.93 13.20 -17.58
C GLN A 39 38.94 11.79 -18.18
N ASN A 40 40.02 11.02 -17.98
CA ASN A 40 40.16 9.67 -18.55
C ASN A 40 39.73 8.53 -17.61
N GLN A 41 39.63 8.78 -16.29
CA GLN A 41 38.94 7.85 -15.40
C GLN A 41 37.43 7.92 -15.64
N LYS A 42 36.95 7.15 -16.62
CA LYS A 42 35.51 6.80 -16.72
C LYS A 42 35.04 6.38 -15.32
N PRO A 43 33.97 6.99 -14.76
CA PRO A 43 33.54 6.70 -13.40
C PRO A 43 33.29 5.20 -13.30
N LYS A 44 34.04 4.52 -12.41
CA LYS A 44 34.03 3.05 -12.28
C LYS A 44 32.59 2.57 -12.31
N HIS A 45 32.26 1.81 -13.36
CA HIS A 45 30.89 1.45 -13.70
C HIS A 45 30.17 1.03 -12.42
N LYS A 46 29.03 1.68 -12.11
CA LYS A 46 28.18 1.30 -10.98
C LYS A 46 27.96 -0.20 -11.09
N ILE A 47 28.60 -0.97 -10.20
CA ILE A 47 28.50 -2.42 -10.19
C ILE A 47 27.01 -2.69 -10.03
N ARG A 48 26.39 -3.30 -11.05
CA ARG A 48 24.96 -3.61 -10.98
C ARG A 48 24.83 -4.68 -9.91
N ASP A 49 24.35 -4.30 -8.73
CA ASP A 49 24.12 -5.23 -7.62
C ASP A 49 23.20 -6.39 -8.05
N GLU A 50 22.37 -6.15 -9.08
CA GLU A 50 21.60 -7.14 -9.85
C GLU A 50 22.39 -8.40 -10.25
N LEU A 51 23.69 -8.28 -10.54
CA LEU A 51 24.56 -9.40 -10.93
C LEU A 51 25.10 -10.21 -9.73
N LYS A 52 25.00 -9.67 -8.52
CA LYS A 52 25.44 -10.34 -7.27
C LYS A 52 24.28 -10.88 -6.44
N LEU A 53 23.05 -10.47 -6.74
CA LEU A 53 21.86 -10.86 -5.99
C LEU A 53 21.20 -12.11 -6.58
N THR A 54 20.88 -13.07 -5.72
CA THR A 54 20.00 -14.19 -6.06
C THR A 54 18.58 -13.68 -6.36
N ALA A 55 17.86 -14.40 -7.23
CA ALA A 55 16.49 -14.05 -7.63
C ALA A 55 15.54 -13.87 -6.43
N GLU A 56 15.72 -14.66 -5.35
CA GLU A 56 14.98 -14.52 -4.10
C GLU A 56 15.25 -13.19 -3.38
N HIS A 57 16.50 -12.74 -3.30
CA HIS A 57 16.85 -11.46 -2.69
C HIS A 57 16.25 -10.30 -3.49
N ILE A 58 16.27 -10.39 -4.82
CA ILE A 58 15.59 -9.42 -5.69
C ILE A 58 14.07 -9.41 -5.40
N ALA A 59 13.43 -10.58 -5.27
CA ALA A 59 12.01 -10.67 -4.93
C ALA A 59 11.69 -10.08 -3.54
N LYS A 60 12.52 -10.37 -2.53
CA LYS A 60 12.38 -9.85 -1.16
C LYS A 60 12.55 -8.31 -1.14
N ILE A 61 13.52 -7.75 -1.86
CA ILE A 61 13.71 -6.30 -2.01
C ILE A 61 12.52 -5.64 -2.72
N ARG A 62 12.04 -6.22 -3.83
CA ARG A 62 10.84 -5.73 -4.54
C ARG A 62 9.62 -5.72 -3.62
N LYS A 63 9.40 -6.79 -2.84
CA LYS A 63 8.34 -6.86 -1.83
C LYS A 63 8.49 -5.77 -0.75
N ALA A 64 9.71 -5.54 -0.24
CA ALA A 64 9.97 -4.48 0.73
C ALA A 64 9.72 -3.07 0.16
N CYS A 65 10.05 -2.83 -1.11
CA CYS A 65 9.70 -1.60 -1.83
C CYS A 65 8.17 -1.40 -1.92
N ILE A 66 7.40 -2.44 -2.27
CA ILE A 66 5.92 -2.42 -2.35
C ILE A 66 5.24 -2.27 -0.98
N LEU A 67 5.90 -2.73 0.09
CA LEU A 67 5.45 -2.53 1.48
C LEU A 67 5.76 -1.12 2.00
N GLY A 68 6.70 -0.41 1.39
CA GLY A 68 6.99 1.00 1.70
C GLY A 68 8.12 1.25 2.69
N HIS A 69 8.91 0.23 3.06
CA HIS A 69 10.07 0.39 3.95
C HIS A 69 11.06 1.44 3.42
N SER A 70 11.83 2.10 4.30
CA SER A 70 12.76 3.17 3.89
C SER A 70 13.87 2.64 2.98
N ALA A 71 14.41 3.48 2.09
CA ALA A 71 15.46 3.02 1.15
C ALA A 71 16.74 2.60 1.90
N LYS A 72 17.06 3.31 2.99
CA LYS A 72 18.17 2.99 3.89
C LYS A 72 17.95 1.64 4.59
N SER A 73 16.78 1.42 5.20
CA SER A 73 16.47 0.14 5.86
C SER A 73 16.54 -1.08 4.94
N ILE A 74 16.16 -0.95 3.67
CA ILE A 74 16.29 -2.03 2.68
C ILE A 74 17.76 -2.22 2.26
N ALA A 75 18.51 -1.13 2.06
CA ALA A 75 19.94 -1.19 1.75
C ALA A 75 20.73 -1.89 2.86
N ASP A 76 20.48 -1.51 4.11
CA ASP A 76 21.12 -2.07 5.31
C ASP A 76 20.74 -3.55 5.50
N ALA A 77 19.46 -3.91 5.34
CA ALA A 77 18.97 -5.28 5.59
C ALA A 77 19.39 -6.32 4.53
N PHE A 78 19.62 -5.91 3.29
CA PHE A 78 20.04 -6.80 2.20
C PHE A 78 21.50 -6.59 1.77
N ASN A 79 22.22 -5.67 2.41
CA ASN A 79 23.59 -5.24 2.08
C ASN A 79 23.76 -4.83 0.60
N VAL A 80 22.90 -3.93 0.13
CA VAL A 80 22.82 -3.50 -1.28
C VAL A 80 22.93 -1.99 -1.41
N SER A 81 23.43 -1.48 -2.53
CA SER A 81 23.62 -0.03 -2.69
C SER A 81 22.29 0.75 -2.65
N ILE A 82 22.29 1.88 -1.95
CA ILE A 82 21.15 2.80 -1.88
C ILE A 82 20.64 3.21 -3.28
N PRO A 83 21.50 3.51 -4.29
CA PRO A 83 21.05 3.81 -5.65
C PRO A 83 20.26 2.67 -6.30
N TYR A 84 20.65 1.41 -6.11
CA TYR A 84 19.89 0.26 -6.60
C TYR A 84 18.51 0.18 -5.95
N VAL A 85 18.44 0.30 -4.62
CA VAL A 85 17.17 0.31 -3.89
C VAL A 85 16.27 1.46 -4.33
N LEU A 86 16.82 2.65 -4.62
CA LEU A 86 16.05 3.79 -5.15
C LEU A 86 15.54 3.54 -6.57
N GLN A 87 16.31 2.88 -7.43
CA GLN A 87 15.86 2.45 -8.76
C GLN A 87 14.72 1.42 -8.64
N GLN A 88 14.88 0.40 -7.79
CA GLN A 88 13.82 -0.56 -7.50
C GLN A 88 12.58 0.14 -6.92
N LYS A 89 12.72 1.10 -6.01
CA LYS A 89 11.59 1.89 -5.48
C LYS A 89 10.89 2.77 -6.52
N ARG A 90 11.59 3.24 -7.55
CA ARG A 90 10.99 4.03 -8.65
C ARG A 90 10.08 3.16 -9.52
N LEU A 91 10.46 1.91 -9.74
CA LEU A 91 9.67 0.89 -10.44
C LEU A 91 8.55 0.36 -9.51
N TYR A 92 8.94 -0.16 -8.35
CA TYR A 92 8.11 -0.78 -7.32
C TYR A 92 7.57 0.23 -6.30
N ASN A 93 7.07 1.37 -6.79
CA ASN A 93 6.53 2.44 -5.96
C ASN A 93 5.15 2.07 -5.40
N PRO A 94 4.91 2.09 -4.07
CA PRO A 94 3.59 1.83 -3.47
C PRO A 94 2.46 2.72 -3.99
N ARG A 95 2.76 3.94 -4.48
CA ARG A 95 1.76 4.85 -5.09
C ARG A 95 1.43 4.51 -6.54
N ARG A 96 2.28 3.74 -7.24
CA ARG A 96 2.02 3.26 -8.61
C ARG A 96 1.43 1.86 -8.61
N TYR A 97 1.89 1.00 -7.70
CA TYR A 97 1.19 -0.22 -7.31
C TYR A 97 -0.03 0.15 -6.44
N LEU A 98 -1.01 0.79 -7.07
CA LEU A 98 -2.32 1.14 -6.52
C LEU A 98 -3.06 -0.12 -6.09
N LYS A 99 -2.70 -0.62 -4.91
CA LYS A 99 -3.31 -1.73 -4.20
C LYS A 99 -4.81 -1.47 -4.08
N LYS A 100 -5.62 -2.08 -4.95
CA LYS A 100 -7.07 -1.99 -4.85
C LYS A 100 -7.50 -2.73 -3.57
N PRO A 101 -8.12 -2.06 -2.59
CA PRO A 101 -8.63 -2.75 -1.42
C PRO A 101 -9.84 -3.60 -1.83
N ILE A 102 -9.93 -4.85 -1.34
CA ILE A 102 -11.15 -5.65 -1.54
C ILE A 102 -12.30 -4.97 -0.80
N CYS A 103 -13.34 -4.62 -1.55
CA CYS A 103 -14.53 -3.97 -1.04
C CYS A 103 -15.39 -4.96 -0.26
N LEU A 104 -16.19 -4.49 0.70
CA LEU A 104 -17.11 -5.37 1.44
C LEU A 104 -18.14 -6.08 0.53
N VAL A 105 -18.48 -5.49 -0.64
CA VAL A 105 -19.31 -6.13 -1.68
C VAL A 105 -18.55 -7.26 -2.40
N GLU A 106 -17.25 -7.08 -2.64
CA GLU A 106 -16.40 -8.13 -3.22
C GLU A 106 -16.22 -9.28 -2.20
N LYS A 107 -16.08 -8.95 -0.90
CA LYS A 107 -16.07 -9.94 0.18
C LYS A 107 -17.42 -10.65 0.38
N SER A 108 -18.59 -10.01 0.18
CA SER A 108 -19.88 -10.70 0.27
C SER A 108 -20.08 -11.70 -0.86
N LEU A 109 -19.67 -11.36 -2.09
CA LEU A 109 -19.68 -12.27 -3.24
C LEU A 109 -18.79 -13.50 -2.98
N MET A 110 -17.56 -13.30 -2.51
CA MET A 110 -16.66 -14.40 -2.14
C MET A 110 -17.25 -15.25 -1.00
N ALA A 111 -17.79 -14.63 0.06
CA ALA A 111 -18.44 -15.37 1.15
C ALA A 111 -19.62 -16.24 0.68
N GLN A 112 -20.39 -15.76 -0.31
CA GLN A 112 -21.49 -16.52 -0.89
C GLN A 112 -21.00 -17.67 -1.77
N GLN A 113 -19.91 -17.53 -2.54
CA GLN A 113 -19.27 -18.65 -3.24
C GLN A 113 -18.78 -19.71 -2.24
N MET A 114 -17.99 -19.31 -1.26
CA MET A 114 -17.47 -20.18 -0.19
C MET A 114 -18.60 -20.93 0.55
N LYS A 115 -19.74 -20.29 0.80
CA LYS A 115 -20.91 -20.92 1.41
C LYS A 115 -21.61 -21.91 0.47
N LYS A 116 -21.68 -21.63 -0.84
CA LYS A 116 -22.21 -22.57 -1.84
C LYS A 116 -21.34 -23.84 -1.95
N GLU A 117 -20.04 -23.70 -1.69
CA GLU A 117 -19.07 -24.81 -1.60
C GLU A 117 -19.06 -25.52 -0.24
N GLY A 118 -19.91 -25.12 0.70
CA GLY A 118 -20.12 -25.82 1.97
C GLY A 118 -19.21 -25.40 3.13
N MET A 119 -18.40 -24.35 3.00
CA MET A 119 -17.54 -23.90 4.10
C MET A 119 -18.33 -23.31 5.28
N SER A 120 -17.82 -23.53 6.50
CA SER A 120 -18.41 -22.97 7.72
C SER A 120 -18.23 -21.46 7.79
N ILE A 121 -19.16 -20.78 8.48
CA ILE A 121 -19.13 -19.30 8.64
C ILE A 121 -17.82 -18.84 9.31
N ASP A 122 -17.26 -19.68 10.17
CA ASP A 122 -16.08 -19.36 10.97
C ASP A 122 -14.81 -19.42 10.10
N LEU A 123 -14.65 -20.46 9.27
CA LEU A 123 -13.59 -20.55 8.25
C LEU A 123 -13.69 -19.43 7.21
N ILE A 124 -14.91 -19.09 6.77
CA ILE A 124 -15.15 -17.94 5.87
C ILE A 124 -14.70 -16.63 6.52
N SER A 125 -14.93 -16.47 7.83
CA SER A 125 -14.52 -15.27 8.57
C SER A 125 -13.00 -15.14 8.68
N GLU A 126 -12.30 -16.27 8.86
CA GLU A 126 -10.84 -16.35 8.89
C GLU A 126 -10.23 -16.04 7.52
N HIS A 127 -10.64 -16.76 6.47
CA HIS A 127 -10.13 -16.56 5.10
C HIS A 127 -10.34 -15.14 4.56
N LEU A 128 -11.45 -14.48 4.94
CA LEU A 128 -11.75 -13.12 4.52
C LEU A 128 -11.22 -12.05 5.49
N GLY A 129 -10.66 -12.41 6.65
CA GLY A 129 -10.20 -11.47 7.68
C GLY A 129 -11.32 -10.54 8.16
N LEU A 130 -12.46 -11.11 8.57
CA LEU A 130 -13.67 -10.40 8.98
C LEU A 130 -14.17 -10.91 10.35
N ASP A 131 -14.82 -10.02 11.10
CA ASP A 131 -15.61 -10.43 12.27
C ASP A 131 -16.77 -11.35 11.82
N LEU A 132 -16.94 -12.45 12.53
CA LEU A 132 -17.99 -13.46 12.40
C LEU A 132 -19.41 -12.85 12.29
N ARG A 133 -19.68 -11.74 13.01
CA ARG A 133 -20.95 -11.00 12.90
C ARG A 133 -21.11 -10.27 11.56
N MET A 134 -20.01 -9.78 11.00
CA MET A 134 -20.01 -9.12 9.70
C MET A 134 -20.17 -10.15 8.59
N THR A 135 -19.49 -11.29 8.68
CA THR A 135 -19.65 -12.41 7.74
C THR A 135 -21.10 -12.87 7.64
N ARG A 136 -21.81 -13.04 8.77
CA ARG A 136 -23.26 -13.37 8.78
C ARG A 136 -24.09 -12.33 8.00
N LYS A 137 -23.88 -11.03 8.25
CA LYS A 137 -24.60 -9.94 7.56
C LYS A 137 -24.26 -9.82 6.07
N LEU A 138 -23.02 -10.13 5.68
CA LEU A 138 -22.62 -10.14 4.27
C LEU A 138 -23.25 -11.32 3.52
N LEU A 139 -23.49 -12.46 4.19
CA LEU A 139 -24.20 -13.60 3.62
C LEU A 139 -25.72 -13.34 3.45
N GLU A 140 -26.31 -12.48 4.28
CA GLU A 140 -27.71 -12.04 4.19
C GLU A 140 -27.97 -11.06 3.02
N LEU A 141 -26.92 -10.43 2.46
CA LEU A 141 -27.07 -9.40 1.43
C LEU A 141 -27.40 -10.00 0.05
N LYS A 142 -28.47 -9.50 -0.59
CA LYS A 142 -28.82 -9.93 -1.95
C LYS A 142 -27.92 -9.24 -2.98
N ASN A 143 -26.82 -9.91 -3.33
CA ASN A 143 -25.95 -9.49 -4.42
C ASN A 143 -26.68 -9.57 -5.77
N SER A 144 -26.16 -8.84 -6.76
CA SER A 144 -26.65 -8.93 -8.14
C SER A 144 -26.07 -10.16 -8.82
N GLU A 145 -26.92 -10.93 -9.49
CA GLU A 145 -26.55 -12.12 -10.28
C GLU A 145 -25.42 -11.82 -11.29
N TYR A 146 -25.41 -10.63 -11.89
CA TYR A 146 -24.34 -10.21 -12.78
C TYR A 146 -22.99 -10.12 -12.06
N LEU A 147 -22.94 -9.67 -10.81
CA LEU A 147 -21.70 -9.64 -10.04
C LEU A 147 -21.24 -11.05 -9.66
N GLU A 148 -22.17 -11.95 -9.30
CA GLU A 148 -21.85 -13.36 -8.99
C GLU A 148 -21.29 -14.13 -10.19
N GLN A 149 -21.78 -13.86 -11.40
CA GLN A 149 -21.29 -14.49 -12.64
C GLN A 149 -19.93 -13.96 -13.09
N GLN A 150 -19.60 -12.71 -12.77
CA GLN A 150 -18.44 -11.99 -13.32
C GLN A 150 -17.24 -11.94 -12.38
N ILE A 151 -17.43 -12.15 -11.07
CA ILE A 151 -16.31 -12.30 -10.13
C ILE A 151 -15.54 -13.61 -10.42
N LEU A 152 -14.23 -13.60 -10.19
CA LEU A 152 -13.41 -14.81 -10.23
C LEU A 152 -13.71 -15.74 -9.04
N PRO A 153 -13.34 -17.04 -9.11
CA PRO A 153 -13.43 -17.94 -7.96
C PRO A 153 -12.64 -17.40 -6.77
N TRP A 154 -13.18 -17.55 -5.56
CA TRP A 154 -12.59 -16.97 -4.35
C TRP A 154 -11.14 -17.44 -4.11
N GLU A 155 -10.81 -18.70 -4.43
CA GLU A 155 -9.43 -19.22 -4.31
C GLU A 155 -8.42 -18.42 -5.13
N VAL A 156 -8.79 -18.07 -6.37
CA VAL A 156 -7.95 -17.28 -7.29
C VAL A 156 -7.79 -15.86 -6.75
N VAL A 157 -8.87 -15.26 -6.26
CA VAL A 157 -8.83 -13.92 -5.67
C VAL A 157 -7.99 -13.89 -4.38
N LEU A 158 -8.05 -14.93 -3.54
CA LEU A 158 -7.20 -15.07 -2.37
C LEU A 158 -5.73 -15.31 -2.73
N ARG A 159 -5.43 -16.13 -3.75
CA ARG A 159 -4.06 -16.34 -4.25
C ARG A 159 -3.45 -15.03 -4.77
N ASN A 160 -4.27 -14.14 -5.32
CA ASN A 160 -3.87 -12.82 -5.81
C ASN A 160 -3.80 -11.74 -4.70
N LEU A 161 -4.00 -12.10 -3.43
CA LEU A 161 -3.77 -11.18 -2.29
C LEU A 161 -2.27 -10.98 -2.05
N ARG A 162 -1.82 -9.73 -2.16
CA ARG A 162 -0.48 -9.32 -1.70
C ARG A 162 -0.41 -9.12 -0.18
N SER A 163 -1.56 -8.98 0.47
CA SER A 163 -1.76 -8.77 1.91
C SER A 163 -3.27 -8.84 2.21
N GLU A 164 -3.67 -9.08 3.46
CA GLU A 164 -5.06 -9.24 3.97
C GLU A 164 -6.18 -8.37 3.34
N ARG A 165 -5.84 -7.19 2.84
CA ARG A 165 -6.80 -6.19 2.33
C ARG A 165 -6.66 -5.87 0.85
N TYR A 166 -5.57 -6.30 0.19
CA TYR A 166 -5.15 -5.72 -1.09
C TYR A 166 -4.77 -6.77 -2.13
N VAL A 167 -5.39 -6.68 -3.31
CA VAL A 167 -5.17 -7.57 -4.47
C VAL A 167 -4.13 -6.97 -5.43
N GLU A 168 -3.41 -7.85 -6.12
CA GLU A 168 -2.47 -7.51 -7.19
C GLU A 168 -3.22 -7.09 -8.47
N ASP A 169 -3.92 -8.04 -9.11
CA ASP A 169 -4.84 -7.90 -10.27
C ASP A 169 -5.55 -9.25 -10.47
N PRO A 170 -6.52 -9.37 -11.40
CA PRO A 170 -7.86 -8.79 -11.32
C PRO A 170 -8.77 -9.54 -10.30
N ILE A 171 -9.93 -8.95 -9.99
CA ILE A 171 -11.01 -9.56 -9.17
C ILE A 171 -12.15 -10.09 -10.05
N TRP A 172 -12.28 -9.54 -11.26
CA TRP A 172 -13.33 -9.81 -12.24
C TRP A 172 -12.73 -10.52 -13.45
N LYS A 173 -13.54 -11.27 -14.19
CA LYS A 173 -13.14 -11.89 -15.46
C LYS A 173 -12.77 -10.81 -16.49
N ASP A 174 -11.93 -11.16 -17.46
CA ASP A 174 -11.44 -10.18 -18.44
C ASP A 174 -12.57 -9.69 -19.37
N ASP A 175 -13.55 -10.54 -19.68
CA ASP A 175 -14.76 -10.23 -20.45
C ASP A 175 -15.75 -9.30 -19.70
N THR A 176 -15.48 -8.94 -18.45
CA THR A 176 -16.44 -8.19 -17.63
C THR A 176 -16.62 -6.76 -18.09
N VAL A 177 -17.87 -6.40 -18.38
CA VAL A 177 -18.28 -5.07 -18.87
C VAL A 177 -18.21 -4.04 -17.73
N LYS A 178 -17.04 -3.39 -17.59
CA LYS A 178 -16.69 -2.53 -16.45
C LYS A 178 -17.69 -1.41 -16.15
N TYR A 179 -18.37 -0.85 -17.16
CA TYR A 179 -19.39 0.20 -16.93
C TYR A 179 -20.62 -0.31 -16.15
N LYS A 180 -20.97 -1.61 -16.26
CA LYS A 180 -22.07 -2.22 -15.50
C LYS A 180 -21.69 -2.49 -14.05
N LEU A 181 -20.41 -2.77 -13.76
CA LEU A 181 -19.93 -3.03 -12.40
C LEU A 181 -20.08 -1.83 -11.46
N ILE A 182 -19.73 -0.63 -11.94
CA ILE A 182 -19.67 0.59 -11.12
C ILE A 182 -21.00 0.89 -10.39
N PRO A 183 -22.17 0.98 -11.05
CA PRO A 183 -23.43 1.25 -10.37
C PRO A 183 -23.86 0.11 -9.44
N LEU A 184 -23.62 -1.16 -9.81
CA LEU A 184 -23.96 -2.32 -8.98
C LEU A 184 -23.14 -2.35 -7.68
N ILE A 185 -21.83 -2.12 -7.77
CA ILE A 185 -20.94 -2.02 -6.60
C ILE A 185 -21.31 -0.80 -5.75
N ALA A 186 -21.69 0.33 -6.37
CA ALA A 186 -22.16 1.51 -5.64
C ALA A 186 -23.46 1.25 -4.87
N SER A 187 -24.40 0.52 -5.47
CA SER A 187 -25.66 0.08 -4.85
C SER A 187 -25.40 -0.85 -3.66
N GLY A 188 -24.63 -1.93 -3.84
CA GLY A 188 -24.28 -2.84 -2.74
C GLY A 188 -23.54 -2.12 -1.59
N ARG A 189 -22.67 -1.15 -1.90
CA ARG A 189 -22.05 -0.28 -0.87
C ARG A 189 -23.07 0.60 -0.15
N ALA A 190 -24.13 1.06 -0.81
CA ALA A 190 -25.20 1.81 -0.16
C ALA A 190 -26.01 0.91 0.80
N GLU A 191 -26.38 -0.29 0.37
CA GLU A 191 -27.08 -1.28 1.20
C GLU A 191 -26.28 -1.70 2.43
N ILE A 192 -24.99 -2.05 2.27
CA ILE A 192 -24.09 -2.36 3.39
C ILE A 192 -24.03 -1.19 4.39
N ARG A 193 -23.94 0.06 3.91
CA ARG A 193 -23.97 1.24 4.78
C ARG A 193 -25.29 1.38 5.53
N GLN A 194 -26.44 1.08 4.90
CA GLN A 194 -27.73 1.06 5.57
C GLN A 194 -27.81 -0.05 6.64
N MET A 195 -27.33 -1.27 6.36
CA MET A 195 -27.31 -2.37 7.34
C MET A 195 -26.43 -2.04 8.55
N ILE A 196 -25.24 -1.49 8.33
CA ILE A 196 -24.34 -1.02 9.39
C ILE A 196 -25.00 0.13 10.18
N GLY A 197 -25.65 1.08 9.49
CA GLY A 197 -26.38 2.18 10.12
C GLY A 197 -27.55 1.73 11.00
N LYS A 198 -28.40 0.83 10.49
CA LYS A 198 -29.50 0.18 11.24
C LYS A 198 -28.95 -0.54 12.48
N SER A 199 -27.89 -1.34 12.31
CA SER A 199 -27.23 -2.03 13.42
C SER A 199 -26.70 -1.05 14.47
N LYS A 200 -26.05 0.06 14.08
CA LYS A 200 -25.51 1.07 15.00
C LYS A 200 -26.63 1.82 15.74
N LYS A 201 -27.76 2.11 15.08
CA LYS A 201 -28.95 2.70 15.72
C LYS A 201 -29.57 1.75 16.74
N ALA A 202 -29.82 0.49 16.36
CA ALA A 202 -30.37 -0.54 17.25
C ALA A 202 -29.46 -0.81 18.45
N TRP A 203 -28.14 -0.68 18.27
CA TRP A 203 -27.17 -0.84 19.35
C TRP A 203 -27.15 0.35 20.31
N LYS A 204 -27.18 1.60 19.80
CA LYS A 204 -27.36 2.81 20.61
C LYS A 204 -28.65 2.76 21.44
N ALA A 205 -29.76 2.32 20.85
CA ALA A 205 -31.05 2.22 21.54
C ALA A 205 -31.06 1.28 22.75
N LYS A 206 -30.07 0.37 22.87
CA LYS A 206 -29.94 -0.54 24.02
C LYS A 206 -29.10 0.01 25.18
N ASN A 207 -28.58 1.24 25.08
CA ASN A 207 -27.70 1.86 26.09
C ASN A 207 -26.53 0.96 26.56
N ILE A 208 -26.04 0.10 25.65
CA ILE A 208 -24.86 -0.73 25.89
C ILE A 208 -23.64 0.17 25.68
N THR A 209 -22.96 0.53 26.77
CA THR A 209 -21.62 1.15 26.69
C THR A 209 -20.59 0.07 26.42
N SER A 210 -19.39 0.43 25.95
CA SER A 210 -18.37 -0.57 25.57
C SER A 210 -17.94 -1.51 26.71
N LYS A 211 -18.10 -1.10 27.99
CA LYS A 211 -17.93 -2.01 29.13
C LYS A 211 -18.98 -3.14 29.18
N LYS A 212 -20.19 -2.92 28.69
CA LYS A 212 -21.27 -3.91 28.59
C LYS A 212 -21.20 -4.79 27.31
N GLU A 213 -20.30 -4.48 26.35
CA GLU A 213 -20.06 -5.36 25.18
C GLU A 213 -19.55 -6.72 25.63
N LYS A 214 -18.49 -6.73 26.44
CA LYS A 214 -17.80 -7.95 26.88
C LYS A 214 -18.67 -8.85 27.77
N THR A 215 -19.62 -8.29 28.51
CA THR A 215 -20.56 -9.08 29.34
C THR A 215 -21.69 -9.66 28.49
N PHE A 216 -22.33 -8.86 27.63
CA PHE A 216 -23.41 -9.33 26.76
C PHE A 216 -22.93 -10.34 25.71
N GLU A 217 -21.65 -10.29 25.33
CA GLU A 217 -21.00 -11.30 24.49
C GLU A 217 -20.80 -12.62 25.19
N LYS A 218 -20.33 -12.61 26.45
CA LYS A 218 -20.22 -13.81 27.27
C LYS A 218 -21.58 -14.44 27.52
N GLU A 219 -22.59 -13.64 27.87
CA GLU A 219 -23.97 -14.12 28.09
C GLU A 219 -24.53 -14.81 26.85
N LYS A 220 -24.38 -14.22 25.65
CA LYS A 220 -24.88 -14.83 24.40
C LYS A 220 -24.08 -16.03 23.87
N LEU A 221 -22.82 -16.19 24.27
CA LEU A 221 -22.06 -17.41 24.02
C LEU A 221 -22.55 -18.53 24.96
N PHE A 222 -22.70 -18.21 26.24
CA PHE A 222 -23.16 -19.14 27.28
C PHE A 222 -24.60 -19.64 27.06
N GLU A 223 -25.52 -18.77 26.61
CA GLU A 223 -26.87 -19.18 26.21
C GLU A 223 -26.84 -20.17 25.03
N LYS A 224 -25.94 -19.96 24.06
CA LYS A 224 -25.80 -20.87 22.91
C LYS A 224 -25.22 -22.21 23.28
N GLU A 225 -24.20 -22.23 24.13
CA GLU A 225 -23.60 -23.46 24.67
C GLU A 225 -24.66 -24.30 25.39
N LYS A 226 -25.48 -23.69 26.27
CA LYS A 226 -26.63 -24.36 26.89
C LYS A 226 -27.65 -24.92 25.90
N THR A 227 -27.99 -24.18 24.84
CA THR A 227 -28.91 -24.72 23.81
C THR A 227 -28.30 -25.86 23.01
N PHE A 228 -26.98 -25.89 22.84
CA PHE A 228 -26.27 -26.95 22.13
C PHE A 228 -26.13 -28.22 22.98
N GLU A 229 -25.83 -28.09 24.28
CA GLU A 229 -25.81 -29.21 25.23
C GLU A 229 -27.19 -29.86 25.37
N ASN A 230 -28.24 -29.06 25.53
CA ASN A 230 -29.63 -29.56 25.57
C ASN A 230 -30.07 -30.24 24.25
N SER A 231 -29.41 -29.96 23.13
CA SER A 231 -29.66 -30.62 21.83
C SER A 231 -28.85 -31.90 21.60
N LYS A 232 -27.94 -32.25 22.53
CA LYS A 232 -27.19 -33.52 22.53
C LYS A 232 -27.67 -34.52 23.59
N ALA A 233 -28.56 -34.07 24.48
CA ALA A 233 -29.13 -34.88 25.56
C ALA A 233 -30.50 -35.48 25.22
N ASN A 234 -31.01 -35.22 24.01
CA ASN A 234 -32.17 -35.85 23.36
C ASN A 234 -31.72 -36.52 22.06
#